data_AF-A0A0R3VUH8-F1
#
_entry.id   AF-A0A0R3VUH8-F1
#
_cell.length_a   1.000
_cell.length_b   1.000
_cell.length_c   1.000
_cell.angle_alpha   90.00
_cell.angle_beta   90.00
_cell.angle_gamma   90.00
#
_symmetry.space_group_name_H-M   'P 1'
#
loop_
_entity.id
_entity.type
_entity.pdbx_description
1 polymer ?
#
loop_
_entity_poly.entity_id
_entity_poly.type
_entity_poly.pdbx_seq_one_letter_code
_entity_poly.pdbx_strand_id
1 'polypeptide(L)'
;MDARLKFRHLRPANVAILNAKVAQVNRDTTKMYESLSLLARSRDSMHDTQMHRIHFVIWLDACRKHQKTSRKLFNDLKTYVYNSTHLNSFSWDEKNSSLLQMVESQSLDLENFKVEVIQPLNQLRLEIKKSLRSNQNLRAALRDAYANIEAETFKLLQCETEINAFPPTSRWDNIERLRGEDTAEDKSGGIPAEAWQWDTHDEKFRADLLSEFVHLDAAFIKRVKGAKMEFLALASTCGLNEWKLEDFHLVEFLWDVYNASETPQKRRNCIDLLKRFPSAAVGLLSRPRCAQSEIGRCCIGMDEGETGPCRPYPCDIGGRYGRGLQEKARKVECGEAESVQRWRREKAELEDLEFRARETKRAAEMARMKERQEREDRRRQTIKNKIQTQRQLQLQEKAEFEAAEHLRLEELRRVFDRQRHQDTRRLLEIAKKHLQRQSARRAEASEEAARRAEAMETRLEAIRVKVMATLIDQTSKLEVVL
;
A
#
# COMPACT_ATOMS: atom_id res chain seq x y z
N MET A 1 -50.83 19.49 43.46
CA MET A 1 -50.88 19.80 42.01
C MET A 1 -50.32 18.62 41.25
N ASP A 2 -51.13 18.03 40.38
CA ASP A 2 -50.81 16.79 39.67
C ASP A 2 -49.62 17.00 38.72
N ALA A 3 -48.53 16.25 38.91
CA ALA A 3 -47.30 16.36 38.11
C ALA A 3 -47.55 16.05 36.61
N ARG A 4 -48.70 15.44 36.29
CA ARG A 4 -49.18 15.17 34.93
C ARG A 4 -49.63 16.42 34.18
N LEU A 5 -49.92 17.52 34.86
CA LEU A 5 -50.32 18.78 34.24
C LEU A 5 -49.13 19.53 33.61
N LYS A 6 -47.90 19.33 34.12
CA LYS A 6 -46.70 20.03 33.62
C LYS A 6 -46.25 19.57 32.22
N PHE A 7 -46.72 18.43 31.73
CA PHE A 7 -46.26 17.85 30.45
C PHE A 7 -47.34 17.77 29.36
N ARG A 8 -48.55 18.29 29.60
CA ARG A 8 -49.62 18.34 28.58
C ARG A 8 -49.27 19.16 27.34
N HIS A 9 -48.23 20.00 27.41
CA HIS A 9 -47.77 20.84 26.31
C HIS A 9 -46.72 20.15 25.42
N LEU A 10 -46.15 19.03 25.86
CA LEU A 10 -45.19 18.28 25.05
C LEU A 10 -45.96 17.40 24.06
N ARG A 11 -46.09 17.88 22.83
CA ARG A 11 -46.57 17.06 21.72
C ARG A 11 -45.71 15.79 21.64
N PRO A 12 -46.31 14.61 21.41
CA PRO A 12 -45.56 13.40 21.16
C PRO A 12 -44.54 13.68 20.06
N ALA A 13 -43.26 13.45 20.33
CA ALA A 13 -42.22 13.62 19.31
C ALA A 13 -42.64 12.76 18.13
N ASN A 14 -42.87 13.39 16.98
CA ASN A 14 -43.33 12.69 15.80
C ASN A 14 -42.17 11.83 15.31
N VAL A 15 -42.15 10.57 15.75
CA VAL A 15 -41.08 9.59 15.50
C VAL A 15 -40.84 9.43 14.00
N ALA A 16 -41.90 9.60 13.19
CA ALA A 16 -41.77 9.61 11.73
C ALA A 16 -40.92 10.79 11.22
N ILE A 17 -41.10 11.99 11.78
CA ILE A 17 -40.29 13.17 11.44
C ILE A 17 -38.84 12.99 11.92
N LEU A 18 -38.64 12.41 13.10
CA LEU A 18 -37.31 12.16 13.63
C LEU A 18 -36.55 11.13 12.77
N ASN A 19 -37.20 10.01 12.42
CA ASN A 19 -36.62 8.99 11.55
C ASN A 19 -36.35 9.53 10.15
N ALA A 20 -37.24 10.38 9.62
CA ALA A 20 -37.01 11.06 8.35
C ALA A 20 -35.77 11.99 8.41
N LYS A 21 -35.58 12.72 9.53
CA LYS A 21 -34.38 13.54 9.74
C LYS A 21 -33.11 12.71 9.92
N VAL A 22 -33.16 11.59 10.64
CA VAL A 22 -32.01 10.69 10.80
C VAL A 22 -31.62 10.05 9.46
N ALA A 23 -32.60 9.59 8.69
CA ALA A 23 -32.37 9.08 7.35
C ALA A 23 -31.77 10.16 6.44
N GLN A 24 -32.24 11.40 6.55
CA GLN A 24 -31.68 12.53 5.81
C GLN A 24 -30.22 12.80 6.21
N VAL A 25 -29.90 12.85 7.50
CA VAL A 25 -28.52 13.03 7.99
C VAL A 25 -27.61 11.90 7.50
N ASN A 26 -28.08 10.64 7.52
CA ASN A 26 -27.30 9.50 7.03
C ASN A 26 -27.03 9.58 5.52
N ARG A 27 -27.99 10.09 4.73
CA ARG A 27 -27.78 10.37 3.30
C ARG A 27 -26.78 11.50 3.08
N ASP A 28 -26.83 12.53 3.92
CA ASP A 28 -25.94 13.68 3.79
C ASP A 28 -24.50 13.33 4.20
N THR A 29 -24.32 12.47 5.21
CA THR A 29 -23.00 11.96 5.63
C THR A 29 -22.39 10.99 4.63
N THR A 30 -23.18 10.10 4.02
CA THR A 30 -22.69 9.23 2.93
C THR A 30 -22.25 10.03 1.71
N LYS A 31 -23.03 11.03 1.29
CA LYS A 31 -22.63 11.98 0.24
C LYS A 31 -21.34 12.74 0.57
N MET A 32 -21.17 13.14 1.82
CA MET A 32 -19.93 13.80 2.28
C MET A 32 -18.74 12.84 2.18
N TYR A 33 -18.89 11.58 2.58
CA TYR A 33 -17.82 10.57 2.52
C TYR A 33 -17.42 10.25 1.08
N GLU A 34 -18.38 10.11 0.18
CA GLU A 34 -18.15 9.96 -1.26
C GLU A 34 -17.40 11.17 -1.84
N SER A 35 -17.78 12.40 -1.44
CA SER A 35 -17.11 13.63 -1.85
C SER A 35 -15.66 13.70 -1.35
N LEU A 36 -15.40 13.26 -0.12
CA LEU A 36 -14.05 13.18 0.44
C LEU A 36 -13.20 12.11 -0.25
N SER A 37 -13.78 10.94 -0.58
CA SER A 37 -13.12 9.88 -1.34
C SER A 37 -12.76 10.36 -2.75
N LEU A 38 -13.66 11.08 -3.44
CA LEU A 38 -13.39 11.70 -4.73
C LEU A 38 -12.27 12.75 -4.64
N LEU A 39 -12.25 13.58 -3.59
CA LEU A 39 -11.17 14.54 -3.33
C LEU A 39 -9.83 13.86 -3.07
N ALA A 40 -9.80 12.77 -2.30
CA ALA A 40 -8.59 11.99 -2.05
C ALA A 40 -8.04 11.39 -3.36
N ARG A 41 -8.90 10.71 -4.15
CA ARG A 41 -8.54 10.18 -5.48
C ARG A 41 -8.06 11.28 -6.43
N SER A 42 -8.66 12.48 -6.37
CA SER A 42 -8.21 13.65 -7.13
C SER A 42 -6.85 14.17 -6.67
N ARG A 43 -6.55 14.16 -5.37
CA ARG A 43 -5.24 14.54 -4.82
C ARG A 43 -4.16 13.55 -5.24
N ASP A 44 -4.45 12.25 -5.19
CA ASP A 44 -3.53 11.20 -5.66
C ASP A 44 -3.27 11.32 -7.15
N SER A 45 -4.31 11.54 -7.96
CA SER A 45 -4.16 11.77 -9.41
C SER A 45 -3.34 13.03 -9.72
N MET A 46 -3.51 14.09 -8.94
CA MET A 46 -2.73 15.32 -9.08
C MET A 46 -1.28 15.12 -8.64
N HIS A 47 -1.04 14.39 -7.55
CA HIS A 47 0.28 13.99 -7.09
C HIS A 47 1.00 13.16 -8.15
N ASP A 48 0.34 12.15 -8.72
CA ASP A 48 0.88 11.35 -9.82
C ASP A 48 1.21 12.23 -11.02
N THR A 49 0.33 13.15 -11.39
CA THR A 49 0.58 14.09 -12.49
C THR A 49 1.79 14.99 -12.22
N GLN A 50 1.97 15.45 -10.98
CA GLN A 50 3.15 16.22 -10.56
C GLN A 50 4.42 15.35 -10.58
N MET A 51 4.35 14.11 -10.11
CA MET A 51 5.46 13.16 -10.18
C MET A 51 5.86 12.85 -11.63
N HIS A 52 4.90 12.68 -12.54
CA HIS A 52 5.18 12.53 -13.97
C HIS A 52 5.87 13.78 -14.55
N ARG A 53 5.45 14.99 -14.14
CA ARG A 53 6.14 16.24 -14.53
C ARG A 53 7.56 16.30 -13.99
N ILE A 54 7.79 15.90 -12.74
CA ILE A 54 9.12 15.83 -12.13
C ILE A 54 10.00 14.83 -12.88
N HIS A 55 9.51 13.62 -13.12
CA HIS A 55 10.21 12.60 -13.91
C HIS A 55 10.53 13.10 -15.33
N PHE A 56 9.60 13.79 -15.97
CA PHE A 56 9.81 14.40 -17.28
C PHE A 56 10.91 15.47 -17.25
N VAL A 57 10.97 16.32 -16.21
CA VAL A 57 12.03 17.31 -16.03
C VAL A 57 13.39 16.65 -15.78
N ILE A 58 13.44 15.61 -14.95
CA ILE A 58 14.66 14.81 -14.70
C ILE A 58 15.15 14.19 -16.02
N TRP A 59 14.23 13.60 -16.79
CA TRP A 59 14.54 13.03 -18.10
C TRP A 59 15.06 14.10 -19.08
N LEU A 60 14.43 15.27 -19.15
CA LEU A 60 14.92 16.38 -19.98
C LEU A 60 16.31 16.87 -19.56
N ASP A 61 16.60 16.94 -18.25
CA ASP A 61 17.92 17.32 -17.75
C ASP A 61 18.97 16.26 -18.11
N ALA A 62 18.63 14.97 -18.00
CA ALA A 62 19.49 13.87 -18.44
C ALA A 62 19.77 13.96 -19.95
N CYS A 63 18.76 14.22 -20.78
CA CYS A 63 18.92 14.44 -22.21
C CYS A 63 19.82 15.64 -22.51
N ARG A 64 19.67 16.76 -21.80
CA ARG A 64 20.54 17.94 -21.95
C ARG A 64 21.98 17.66 -21.53
N LYS A 65 22.19 16.92 -20.44
CA LYS A 65 23.52 16.46 -20.02
C LYS A 65 24.15 15.59 -21.09
N HIS A 66 23.43 14.57 -21.58
CA HIS A 66 23.89 13.73 -22.68
C HIS A 66 24.27 14.55 -23.92
N GLN A 67 23.44 15.50 -24.34
CA GLN A 67 23.76 16.40 -25.46
C GLN A 67 25.00 17.26 -25.19
N LYS A 68 25.18 17.78 -23.97
CA LYS A 68 26.41 18.51 -23.59
C LYS A 68 27.64 17.62 -23.66
N THR A 69 27.56 16.40 -23.12
CA THR A 69 28.67 15.44 -23.16
C THR A 69 29.00 15.05 -24.60
N SER A 70 27.98 14.80 -25.42
CA SER A 70 28.13 14.51 -26.85
C SER A 70 28.76 15.69 -27.60
N ARG A 71 28.32 16.93 -27.36
CA ARG A 71 28.95 18.14 -27.93
C ARG A 71 30.39 18.32 -27.46
N LYS A 72 30.69 18.03 -26.19
CA LYS A 72 32.04 18.08 -25.65
C LYS A 72 32.92 17.05 -26.36
N LEU A 73 32.49 15.79 -26.43
CA LEU A 73 33.19 14.73 -27.15
C LEU A 73 33.38 15.09 -28.63
N PHE A 74 32.36 15.67 -29.27
CA PHE A 74 32.45 16.12 -30.66
C PHE A 74 33.45 17.27 -30.83
N ASN A 75 33.50 18.22 -29.89
CA ASN A 75 34.49 19.30 -29.91
C ASN A 75 35.90 18.80 -29.59
N ASP A 76 36.04 17.84 -28.69
CA ASP A 76 37.30 17.17 -28.37
C ASP A 76 37.78 16.44 -29.63
N LEU A 77 36.94 15.61 -30.26
CA LEU A 77 37.19 14.99 -31.57
C LEU A 77 37.55 16.03 -32.63
N LYS A 78 36.81 17.14 -32.72
CA LYS A 78 37.13 18.20 -33.67
C LYS A 78 38.50 18.82 -33.41
N THR A 79 38.89 18.97 -32.15
CA THR A 79 40.19 19.51 -31.77
C THR A 79 41.31 18.51 -32.05
N TYR A 80 41.10 17.21 -31.79
CA TYR A 80 42.07 16.16 -32.07
C TYR A 80 42.21 15.85 -33.58
N VAL A 81 41.11 15.90 -34.33
CA VAL A 81 41.03 15.50 -35.75
C VAL A 81 41.14 16.68 -36.72
N TYR A 82 40.73 17.89 -36.39
CA TYR A 82 40.77 19.02 -37.35
C TYR A 82 41.81 20.10 -37.00
N ASN A 83 42.28 20.18 -35.74
CA ASN A 83 43.34 21.13 -35.36
C ASN A 83 44.74 20.49 -35.28
N SER A 84 44.87 19.19 -35.54
CA SER A 84 46.18 18.57 -35.66
C SER A 84 46.76 18.90 -37.04
N THR A 85 47.72 19.82 -37.05
CA THR A 85 48.65 20.05 -38.18
C THR A 85 49.38 18.77 -38.62
N HIS A 86 49.23 17.67 -37.88
CA HIS A 86 49.73 16.33 -38.19
C HIS A 86 48.85 15.50 -39.15
N LEU A 87 47.63 15.91 -39.49
CA LEU A 87 46.86 15.22 -40.54
C LEU A 87 47.29 15.62 -41.96
N ASN A 88 47.99 16.76 -42.11
CA ASN A 88 48.68 17.13 -43.34
C ASN A 88 50.03 16.43 -43.51
N SER A 89 50.49 15.62 -42.55
CA SER A 89 51.70 14.80 -42.68
C SER A 89 51.44 13.32 -42.98
N PHE A 90 50.17 12.92 -43.16
CA PHE A 90 49.87 11.60 -43.71
C PHE A 90 49.80 11.70 -45.23
N SER A 91 50.74 11.05 -45.91
CA SER A 91 50.72 10.91 -47.37
C SER A 91 49.54 10.03 -47.76
N TRP A 92 48.50 10.65 -48.29
CA TRP A 92 47.37 9.93 -48.89
C TRP A 92 47.84 9.35 -50.23
N ASP A 93 48.27 8.10 -50.21
CA ASP A 93 48.60 7.34 -51.41
C ASP A 93 47.37 7.26 -52.34
N GLU A 94 47.56 7.60 -53.61
CA GLU A 94 46.54 7.70 -54.69
C GLU A 94 45.80 6.39 -55.02
N LYS A 95 46.14 5.28 -54.36
CA LYS A 95 45.55 3.96 -54.63
C LYS A 95 44.38 3.57 -53.76
N ASN A 96 43.95 4.44 -52.84
CA ASN A 96 42.81 4.13 -52.00
C ASN A 96 41.53 4.71 -52.59
N SER A 97 40.84 3.85 -53.34
CA SER A 97 39.40 3.85 -53.67
C SER A 97 38.46 3.94 -52.45
N SER A 98 38.97 4.39 -51.29
CA SER A 98 38.35 4.30 -49.98
C SER A 98 37.53 5.53 -49.62
N LEU A 99 37.86 6.75 -50.08
CA LEU A 99 37.20 7.96 -49.57
C LEU A 99 35.84 8.23 -50.22
N LEU A 100 35.72 8.01 -51.54
CA LEU A 100 34.43 8.10 -52.23
C LEU A 100 33.46 7.00 -51.75
N GLN A 101 33.96 5.77 -51.61
CA GLN A 101 33.19 4.65 -51.04
C GLN A 101 32.79 4.90 -49.58
N MET A 102 33.63 5.57 -48.78
CA MET A 102 33.31 5.91 -47.39
C MET A 102 32.27 7.02 -47.29
N VAL A 103 32.25 7.97 -48.23
CA VAL A 103 31.22 9.02 -48.29
C VAL A 103 29.88 8.42 -48.75
N GLU A 104 29.90 7.53 -49.75
CA GLU A 104 28.71 6.81 -50.20
C GLU A 104 28.18 5.87 -49.11
N SER A 105 29.06 5.17 -48.37
CA SER A 105 28.66 4.35 -47.23
C SER A 105 28.06 5.19 -46.10
N GLN A 106 28.64 6.34 -45.78
CA GLN A 106 28.09 7.26 -44.77
C GLN A 106 26.74 7.87 -45.18
N SER A 107 26.54 8.15 -46.48
CA SER A 107 25.26 8.62 -46.99
C SER A 107 24.18 7.52 -46.90
N LEU A 108 24.56 6.27 -47.20
CA LEU A 108 23.69 5.11 -47.06
C LEU A 108 23.35 4.87 -45.59
N ASP A 109 24.33 4.96 -44.69
CA ASP A 109 24.15 4.83 -43.24
C ASP A 109 23.23 5.91 -42.67
N LEU A 110 23.24 7.12 -43.24
CA LEU A 110 22.35 8.21 -42.82
C LEU A 110 20.90 7.97 -43.25
N GLU A 111 20.67 7.46 -44.46
CA GLU A 111 19.31 7.10 -44.91
C GLU A 111 18.80 5.87 -44.15
N ASN A 112 19.66 4.88 -43.91
CA ASN A 112 19.36 3.76 -43.04
C ASN A 112 19.00 4.26 -41.63
N PHE A 113 19.75 5.21 -41.06
CA PHE A 113 19.43 5.79 -39.77
C PHE A 113 18.07 6.52 -39.73
N LYS A 114 17.69 7.22 -40.80
CA LYS A 114 16.36 7.86 -40.87
C LYS A 114 15.23 6.83 -40.89
N VAL A 115 15.37 5.80 -41.72
CA VAL A 115 14.36 4.75 -41.89
C VAL A 115 14.29 3.85 -40.65
N GLU A 116 15.43 3.47 -40.09
CA GLU A 116 15.52 2.54 -38.96
C GLU A 116 15.26 3.19 -37.61
N VAL A 117 15.62 4.47 -37.43
CA VAL A 117 15.58 5.12 -36.10
C VAL A 117 14.52 6.21 -36.05
N ILE A 118 14.53 7.14 -36.99
CA ILE A 118 13.66 8.33 -36.91
C ILE A 118 12.19 7.98 -37.20
N GLN A 119 11.93 7.12 -38.17
CA GLN A 119 10.58 6.75 -38.56
C GLN A 119 9.86 5.92 -37.46
N PRO A 120 10.49 4.88 -36.85
CA PRO A 120 9.89 4.14 -35.75
C PRO A 120 9.69 4.99 -34.49
N LEU A 121 10.57 5.95 -34.20
CA LEU A 121 10.39 6.89 -33.09
C LEU A 121 9.13 7.77 -33.27
N ASN A 122 8.86 8.22 -34.50
CA ASN A 122 7.66 9.00 -34.80
C ASN A 122 6.39 8.14 -34.72
N GLN A 123 6.46 6.90 -35.18
CA GLN A 123 5.38 5.92 -35.06
C GLN A 123 5.07 5.60 -33.58
N LEU A 124 6.11 5.33 -32.78
CA LEU A 124 6.01 5.11 -31.34
C LEU A 124 5.36 6.31 -30.64
N ARG A 125 5.70 7.54 -31.03
CA ARG A 125 5.08 8.75 -30.48
C ARG A 125 3.57 8.83 -30.76
N LEU A 126 3.11 8.40 -31.93
CA LEU A 126 1.69 8.35 -32.28
C LEU A 126 0.96 7.25 -31.50
N GLU A 127 1.59 6.09 -31.36
CA GLU A 127 1.08 4.96 -30.56
C GLU A 127 0.98 5.30 -29.08
N ILE A 128 1.96 6.01 -28.51
CA ILE A 128 1.91 6.52 -27.13
C ILE A 128 0.71 7.45 -26.93
N LYS A 129 0.43 8.35 -27.89
CA LYS A 129 -0.75 9.23 -27.81
C LYS A 129 -2.07 8.45 -27.86
N LYS A 130 -2.17 7.43 -28.71
CA LYS A 130 -3.36 6.57 -28.81
C LYS A 130 -3.54 5.73 -27.54
N SER A 131 -2.44 5.19 -27.00
CA SER A 131 -2.40 4.46 -25.73
C SER A 131 -2.85 5.33 -24.56
N LEU A 132 -2.39 6.58 -24.46
CA LEU A 132 -2.80 7.52 -23.41
C LEU A 132 -4.31 7.78 -23.38
N ARG A 133 -4.95 7.90 -24.55
CA ARG A 133 -6.42 8.05 -24.66
C ARG A 133 -7.16 6.77 -24.24
N SER A 134 -6.67 5.61 -24.66
CA SER A 134 -7.22 4.32 -24.23
C SER A 134 -7.08 4.12 -22.70
N ASN A 135 -5.95 4.53 -22.13
CA ASN A 135 -5.66 4.46 -20.70
C ASN A 135 -6.62 5.35 -19.87
N GLN A 136 -7.03 6.50 -20.40
CA GLN A 136 -8.03 7.35 -19.74
C GLN A 136 -9.41 6.66 -19.64
N ASN A 137 -9.84 5.98 -20.71
CA ASN A 137 -11.10 5.24 -20.72
C ASN A 137 -11.03 4.02 -19.80
N LEU A 138 -9.92 3.29 -19.80
CA LEU A 138 -9.65 2.19 -18.87
C LEU A 138 -9.66 2.65 -17.40
N ARG A 139 -9.09 3.82 -17.09
CA ARG A 139 -9.13 4.40 -15.73
C ARG A 139 -10.53 4.82 -15.28
N ALA A 140 -11.45 5.08 -16.20
CA ALA A 140 -12.86 5.34 -15.87
C ALA A 140 -13.58 4.02 -15.56
N ALA A 141 -13.49 3.04 -16.45
CA ALA A 141 -14.08 1.72 -16.25
C ALA A 141 -13.54 0.99 -15.00
N LEU A 142 -12.24 1.15 -14.70
CA LEU A 142 -11.64 0.60 -13.47
C LEU A 142 -12.22 1.25 -12.22
N ARG A 143 -12.47 2.57 -12.22
CA ARG A 143 -13.06 3.25 -11.05
C ARG A 143 -14.46 2.72 -10.75
N ASP A 144 -15.25 2.45 -11.78
CA ASP A 144 -16.60 1.92 -11.63
C ASP A 144 -16.57 0.45 -11.17
N ALA A 145 -15.65 -0.36 -11.71
CA ALA A 145 -15.45 -1.74 -11.26
C ALA A 145 -14.95 -1.82 -9.80
N TYR A 146 -14.06 -0.93 -9.37
CA TYR A 146 -13.57 -0.87 -7.99
C TYR A 146 -14.68 -0.55 -6.99
N ALA A 147 -15.61 0.34 -7.34
CA ALA A 147 -16.75 0.65 -6.46
C ALA A 147 -17.66 -0.57 -6.24
N ASN A 148 -17.87 -1.38 -7.28
CA ASN A 148 -18.65 -2.60 -7.17
C ASN A 148 -17.93 -3.69 -6.36
N ILE A 149 -16.61 -3.83 -6.53
CA ILE A 149 -15.81 -4.79 -5.77
C ILE A 149 -15.81 -4.43 -4.28
N GLU A 150 -15.67 -3.15 -3.91
CA GLU A 150 -15.71 -2.70 -2.51
C GLU A 150 -17.06 -3.06 -1.84
N ALA A 151 -18.17 -2.89 -2.56
CA ALA A 151 -19.52 -3.19 -2.05
C ALA A 151 -19.73 -4.70 -1.80
N GLU A 152 -19.27 -5.56 -2.70
CA GLU A 152 -19.38 -7.02 -2.54
C GLU A 152 -18.41 -7.57 -1.49
N THR A 153 -17.19 -7.02 -1.43
CA THR A 153 -16.20 -7.40 -0.41
C THR A 153 -16.72 -7.12 1.01
N PHE A 154 -17.43 -6.01 1.20
CA PHE A 154 -18.06 -5.69 2.47
C PHE A 154 -19.12 -6.72 2.90
N LYS A 155 -19.95 -7.19 1.96
CA LYS A 155 -20.95 -8.24 2.23
C LYS A 155 -20.29 -9.57 2.57
N LEU A 156 -19.24 -9.95 1.84
CA LEU A 156 -18.48 -11.19 2.09
C LEU A 156 -17.79 -11.18 3.45
N LEU A 157 -17.19 -10.05 3.85
CA LEU A 157 -16.59 -9.89 5.18
C LEU A 157 -17.61 -10.05 6.30
N GLN A 158 -18.83 -9.54 6.10
CA GLN A 158 -19.92 -9.71 7.05
C GLN A 158 -20.31 -11.20 7.18
N CYS A 159 -20.48 -11.91 6.07
CA CYS A 159 -20.72 -13.35 6.09
C CYS A 159 -19.58 -14.14 6.72
N GLU A 160 -18.32 -13.76 6.45
CA GLU A 160 -17.14 -14.39 7.06
C GLU A 160 -17.11 -14.19 8.58
N THR A 161 -17.49 -13.02 9.09
CA THR A 161 -17.60 -12.81 10.54
C THR A 161 -18.71 -13.65 11.18
N GLU A 162 -19.80 -13.91 10.46
CA GLU A 162 -20.90 -14.75 10.93
C GLU A 162 -20.55 -16.25 10.88
N ILE A 163 -19.79 -16.69 9.86
CA ILE A 163 -19.27 -18.06 9.74
C ILE A 163 -18.20 -18.33 10.81
N ASN A 164 -17.31 -17.37 11.06
CA ASN A 164 -16.26 -17.48 12.08
C ASN A 164 -16.78 -17.37 13.53
N ALA A 165 -18.04 -16.94 13.73
CA ALA A 165 -18.69 -16.94 15.04
C ALA A 165 -19.08 -18.36 15.50
N PHE A 166 -19.04 -19.35 14.61
CA PHE A 166 -19.05 -20.78 14.95
C PHE A 166 -17.64 -21.35 14.79
N PRO A 167 -16.72 -21.14 15.75
CA PRO A 167 -15.43 -21.80 15.68
C PRO A 167 -15.68 -23.33 15.72
N PRO A 168 -15.28 -24.11 14.70
CA PRO A 168 -15.15 -25.54 14.89
C PRO A 168 -14.21 -25.73 16.08
N THR A 169 -14.61 -26.57 17.02
CA THR A 169 -13.97 -26.78 18.32
C THR A 169 -12.47 -27.16 18.20
N SER A 170 -12.04 -27.60 17.01
CA SER A 170 -10.63 -27.75 16.61
C SER A 170 -10.47 -27.72 15.06
N ARG A 171 -9.27 -27.50 14.49
CA ARG A 171 -9.07 -27.67 13.02
C ARG A 171 -9.14 -29.14 12.60
N TRP A 172 -8.95 -30.05 13.55
CA TRP A 172 -9.20 -31.47 13.36
C TRP A 172 -10.66 -31.75 13.00
N ASP A 173 -11.63 -31.08 13.63
CA ASP A 173 -13.06 -31.21 13.30
C ASP A 173 -13.34 -30.90 11.81
N ASN A 174 -12.61 -29.96 11.21
CA ASN A 174 -12.72 -29.64 9.78
C ASN A 174 -12.11 -30.73 8.89
N ILE A 175 -10.97 -31.30 9.29
CA ILE A 175 -10.34 -32.42 8.57
C ILE A 175 -11.24 -33.65 8.63
N GLU A 176 -11.88 -33.90 9.77
CA GLU A 176 -12.78 -35.03 9.99
C GLU A 176 -14.09 -34.84 9.20
N ARG A 177 -14.68 -33.63 9.18
CA ARG A 177 -15.79 -33.29 8.28
C ARG A 177 -15.44 -33.50 6.81
N LEU A 178 -14.25 -33.06 6.37
CA LEU A 178 -13.79 -33.27 4.99
C LEU A 178 -13.56 -34.75 4.65
N ARG A 179 -13.25 -35.61 5.63
CA ARG A 179 -13.15 -37.07 5.44
C ARG A 179 -14.51 -37.75 5.47
N GLY A 180 -15.47 -37.18 6.19
CA GLY A 180 -16.85 -37.66 6.23
C GLY A 180 -17.51 -37.63 4.84
N GLU A 181 -18.24 -38.70 4.53
CA GLU A 181 -19.34 -38.60 3.57
C GLU A 181 -20.44 -37.81 4.27
N ASP A 182 -20.53 -36.50 3.99
CA ASP A 182 -21.64 -35.68 4.46
C ASP A 182 -22.94 -36.23 3.87
N THR A 183 -23.60 -37.11 4.62
CA THR A 183 -24.95 -37.62 4.32
C THR A 183 -26.02 -36.51 4.38
N ALA A 184 -25.64 -35.34 4.90
CA ALA A 184 -26.45 -34.14 4.99
C ALA A 184 -26.01 -33.00 4.04
N GLU A 185 -25.02 -33.22 3.15
CA GLU A 185 -24.85 -32.30 2.01
C GLU A 185 -26.08 -32.48 1.13
N ASP A 186 -27.06 -31.61 1.38
CA ASP A 186 -28.26 -31.49 0.60
C ASP A 186 -27.79 -31.29 -0.85
N LYS A 187 -27.95 -32.33 -1.67
CA LYS A 187 -27.52 -32.32 -3.09
C LYS A 187 -28.38 -31.36 -3.92
N SER A 188 -29.21 -30.56 -3.27
CA SER A 188 -29.98 -29.44 -3.79
C SER A 188 -29.05 -28.27 -4.13
N GLY A 189 -28.02 -28.53 -4.95
CA GLY A 189 -27.46 -27.49 -5.79
C GLY A 189 -28.61 -26.87 -6.59
N GLY A 190 -28.73 -25.56 -6.54
CA GLY A 190 -29.94 -24.89 -6.96
C GLY A 190 -29.91 -23.40 -6.75
N ILE A 191 -30.82 -22.75 -7.46
CA ILE A 191 -31.07 -21.31 -7.35
C ILE A 191 -31.47 -20.99 -5.90
N PRO A 192 -30.79 -20.05 -5.22
CA PRO A 192 -31.17 -19.59 -3.88
C PRO A 192 -32.65 -19.16 -3.84
N ALA A 193 -33.36 -19.47 -2.76
CA ALA A 193 -34.78 -19.12 -2.62
C ALA A 193 -35.03 -17.61 -2.78
N GLU A 194 -34.04 -16.80 -2.40
CA GLU A 194 -34.02 -15.35 -2.51
C GLU A 194 -33.92 -14.87 -3.96
N ALA A 195 -33.19 -15.60 -4.82
CA ALA A 195 -32.99 -15.21 -6.22
C ALA A 195 -34.31 -15.28 -7.03
N TRP A 196 -35.25 -16.15 -6.61
CA TRP A 196 -36.61 -16.19 -7.17
C TRP A 196 -37.43 -14.95 -6.84
N GLN A 197 -37.10 -14.24 -5.76
CA GLN A 197 -37.84 -13.06 -5.28
C GLN A 197 -37.25 -11.74 -5.77
N TRP A 198 -36.17 -11.77 -6.57
CA TRP A 198 -35.56 -10.55 -7.07
C TRP A 198 -36.42 -9.88 -8.15
N ASP A 199 -36.62 -8.58 -7.97
CA ASP A 199 -37.29 -7.74 -8.95
C ASP A 199 -36.41 -7.61 -10.20
N THR A 200 -36.89 -8.18 -11.31
CA THR A 200 -36.26 -8.07 -12.63
C THR A 200 -37.17 -7.31 -13.57
N HIS A 201 -36.57 -6.64 -14.56
CA HIS A 201 -37.30 -5.82 -15.51
C HIS A 201 -38.09 -6.64 -16.55
N ASP A 202 -37.70 -7.91 -16.78
CA ASP A 202 -38.38 -8.86 -17.67
C ASP A 202 -38.24 -10.30 -17.13
N GLU A 203 -39.24 -11.14 -17.41
CA GLU A 203 -39.26 -12.58 -17.11
C GLU A 203 -38.23 -13.34 -17.93
N LYS A 204 -37.96 -12.93 -19.18
CA LYS A 204 -36.91 -13.56 -19.99
C LYS A 204 -35.53 -13.35 -19.38
N PHE A 205 -35.26 -12.13 -18.93
CA PHE A 205 -34.01 -11.81 -18.23
C PHE A 205 -33.91 -12.55 -16.89
N ARG A 206 -35.02 -12.71 -16.16
CA ARG A 206 -35.06 -13.53 -14.96
C ARG A 206 -34.65 -14.97 -15.28
N ALA A 207 -35.24 -15.59 -16.30
CA ALA A 207 -34.92 -16.96 -16.68
C ALA A 207 -33.43 -17.14 -17.03
N ASP A 208 -32.86 -16.21 -17.82
CA ASP A 208 -31.44 -16.23 -18.18
C ASP A 208 -30.54 -16.08 -16.93
N LEU A 209 -30.85 -15.13 -16.05
CA LEU A 209 -30.13 -14.91 -14.79
C LEU A 209 -30.16 -16.15 -13.88
N LEU A 210 -31.34 -16.76 -13.73
CA LEU A 210 -31.53 -17.96 -12.93
C LEU A 210 -30.78 -19.17 -13.53
N SER A 211 -30.68 -19.27 -14.85
CA SER A 211 -29.91 -20.32 -15.53
C SER A 211 -28.40 -20.19 -15.28
N GLU A 212 -27.87 -18.97 -15.23
CA GLU A 212 -26.46 -18.72 -14.90
C GLU A 212 -26.14 -19.10 -13.46
N PHE A 213 -27.06 -18.90 -12.51
CA PHE A 213 -26.88 -19.41 -11.14
C PHE A 213 -26.72 -20.92 -11.10
N VAL A 214 -27.51 -21.66 -11.90
CA VAL A 214 -27.40 -23.12 -12.00
C VAL A 214 -26.04 -23.53 -12.58
N HIS A 215 -25.54 -22.82 -13.60
CA HIS A 215 -24.23 -23.11 -14.19
C HIS A 215 -23.07 -22.79 -13.25
N LEU A 216 -23.14 -21.66 -12.54
CA LEU A 216 -22.14 -21.28 -11.54
C LEU A 216 -22.10 -22.26 -10.37
N ASP A 217 -23.26 -22.68 -9.88
CA ASP A 217 -23.36 -23.64 -8.79
C ASP A 217 -22.81 -25.01 -9.21
N ALA A 218 -23.16 -25.50 -10.40
CA ALA A 218 -22.61 -26.73 -10.96
C ALA A 218 -21.07 -26.68 -11.11
N ALA A 219 -20.53 -25.55 -11.56
CA ALA A 219 -19.08 -25.35 -11.68
C ALA A 219 -18.39 -25.26 -10.31
N PHE A 220 -19.02 -24.59 -9.34
CA PHE A 220 -18.54 -24.49 -7.97
C PHE A 220 -18.48 -25.86 -7.31
N ILE A 221 -19.58 -26.62 -7.33
CA ILE A 221 -19.66 -27.99 -6.79
C ILE A 221 -18.60 -28.88 -7.45
N LYS A 222 -18.41 -28.78 -8.77
CA LYS A 222 -17.36 -29.53 -9.48
C LYS A 222 -15.96 -29.19 -8.97
N ARG A 223 -15.66 -27.92 -8.72
CA ARG A 223 -14.36 -27.49 -8.15
C ARG A 223 -14.18 -27.94 -6.72
N VAL A 224 -15.20 -27.82 -5.88
CA VAL A 224 -15.16 -28.30 -4.49
C VAL A 224 -14.89 -29.80 -4.45
N LYS A 225 -15.57 -30.59 -5.29
CA LYS A 225 -15.30 -32.03 -5.43
C LYS A 225 -13.88 -32.31 -5.90
N GLY A 226 -13.37 -31.56 -6.88
CA GLY A 226 -11.98 -31.66 -7.33
C GLY A 226 -10.97 -31.38 -6.23
N ALA A 227 -11.15 -30.27 -5.50
CA ALA A 227 -10.30 -29.90 -4.37
C ALA A 227 -10.37 -30.92 -3.22
N LYS A 228 -11.55 -31.48 -2.93
CA LYS A 228 -11.72 -32.56 -1.95
C LYS A 228 -10.92 -33.80 -2.37
N MET A 229 -10.99 -34.19 -3.65
CA MET A 229 -10.21 -35.31 -4.18
C MET A 229 -8.70 -35.06 -4.14
N GLU A 230 -8.25 -33.86 -4.49
CA GLU A 230 -6.82 -33.47 -4.39
C GLU A 230 -6.34 -33.46 -2.94
N PHE A 231 -7.15 -32.93 -2.01
CA PHE A 231 -6.84 -32.97 -0.58
C PHE A 231 -6.74 -34.40 -0.07
N LEU A 232 -7.67 -35.29 -0.44
CA LEU A 232 -7.62 -36.70 -0.05
C LEU A 232 -6.39 -37.41 -0.66
N ALA A 233 -6.03 -37.10 -1.91
CA ALA A 233 -4.82 -37.61 -2.53
C ALA A 233 -3.55 -37.11 -1.80
N LEU A 234 -3.49 -35.83 -1.43
CA LEU A 234 -2.38 -35.24 -0.69
C LEU A 234 -2.31 -35.80 0.74
N ALA A 235 -3.45 -35.97 1.39
CA ALA A 235 -3.56 -36.59 2.70
C ALA A 235 -3.04 -38.02 2.68
N SER A 236 -3.35 -38.78 1.62
CA SER A 236 -2.84 -40.13 1.45
C SER A 236 -1.33 -40.16 1.17
N THR A 237 -0.78 -39.22 0.39
CA THR A 237 0.64 -39.17 0.04
C THR A 237 1.53 -38.60 1.14
N CYS A 238 1.02 -37.67 1.95
CA CYS A 238 1.72 -37.13 3.12
C CYS A 238 1.57 -38.01 4.38
N GLY A 239 0.87 -39.14 4.28
CA GLY A 239 0.62 -40.03 5.42
C GLY A 239 -0.22 -39.39 6.52
N LEU A 240 -1.04 -38.37 6.22
CA LEU A 240 -1.90 -37.67 7.20
C LEU A 240 -2.97 -38.60 7.82
N ASN A 241 -3.12 -39.82 7.31
CA ASN A 241 -3.94 -40.88 7.89
C ASN A 241 -3.20 -41.66 9.00
N GLU A 242 -1.88 -41.55 9.06
CA GLU A 242 -1.00 -42.23 10.01
C GLU A 242 -0.60 -41.33 11.19
N TRP A 243 -0.85 -40.02 11.05
CA TRP A 243 -0.62 -39.04 12.10
C TRP A 243 -1.57 -39.29 13.26
N LYS A 244 -1.01 -39.29 14.48
CA LYS A 244 -1.83 -39.44 15.68
C LYS A 244 -2.43 -38.11 16.07
N LEU A 245 -3.53 -38.16 16.83
CA LEU A 245 -4.23 -36.96 17.29
C LEU A 245 -3.28 -36.03 18.08
N GLU A 246 -2.33 -36.60 18.82
CA GLU A 246 -1.32 -35.85 19.57
C GLU A 246 -0.37 -35.06 18.67
N ASP A 247 -0.04 -35.59 17.48
CA ASP A 247 0.82 -34.90 16.51
C ASP A 247 0.11 -33.69 15.92
N PHE A 248 -1.20 -33.79 15.67
CA PHE A 248 -2.02 -32.66 15.21
C PHE A 248 -2.15 -31.57 16.28
N HIS A 249 -2.42 -31.94 17.53
CA HIS A 249 -2.48 -30.98 18.64
C HIS A 249 -1.12 -30.30 18.87
N LEU A 250 -0.01 -31.02 18.72
CA LEU A 250 1.32 -30.43 18.81
C LEU A 250 1.55 -29.39 17.71
N VAL A 251 1.12 -29.67 16.48
CA VAL A 251 1.24 -28.72 15.36
C VAL A 251 0.32 -27.51 15.54
N GLU A 252 -0.91 -27.69 16.00
CA GLU A 252 -1.82 -26.58 16.34
C GLU A 252 -1.23 -25.71 17.46
N PHE A 253 -0.74 -26.32 18.53
CA PHE A 253 -0.08 -25.61 19.62
C PHE A 253 1.15 -24.82 19.13
N LEU A 254 2.00 -25.43 18.30
CA LEU A 254 3.15 -24.76 17.70
C LEU A 254 2.74 -23.58 16.81
N TRP A 255 1.65 -23.73 16.06
CA TRP A 255 1.08 -22.69 15.22
C TRP A 255 0.56 -21.51 16.05
N ASP A 256 -0.14 -21.78 17.14
CA ASP A 256 -0.68 -20.75 18.02
C ASP A 256 0.42 -20.00 18.77
N VAL A 257 1.43 -20.73 19.29
CA VAL A 257 2.62 -20.13 19.90
C VAL A 257 3.40 -19.27 18.89
N TYR A 258 3.53 -19.75 17.64
CA TYR A 258 4.17 -18.98 16.58
C TYR A 258 3.43 -17.66 16.32
N ASN A 259 2.10 -17.70 16.21
CA ASN A 259 1.31 -16.52 15.89
C ASN A 259 1.16 -15.54 17.06
N ALA A 260 1.00 -16.03 18.28
CA ALA A 260 0.85 -15.21 19.48
C ALA A 260 2.14 -14.47 19.89
N SER A 261 3.31 -14.96 19.48
CA SER A 261 4.57 -14.27 19.77
C SER A 261 4.69 -13.00 18.92
N GLU A 262 4.57 -11.79 19.47
CA GLU A 262 4.70 -10.52 18.71
C GLU A 262 6.15 -10.14 18.35
N THR A 263 7.15 -10.94 18.75
CA THR A 263 8.56 -10.55 18.66
C THR A 263 9.17 -10.80 17.27
N PRO A 264 10.14 -9.99 16.81
CA PRO A 264 10.79 -10.14 15.49
C PRO A 264 11.63 -11.42 15.32
N GLN A 265 11.74 -12.27 16.35
CA GLN A 265 12.43 -13.57 16.30
C GLN A 265 11.50 -14.80 16.36
N LYS A 266 10.20 -14.69 15.99
CA LYS A 266 9.22 -15.80 16.03
C LYS A 266 9.74 -17.12 15.49
N ARG A 267 10.35 -17.09 14.29
CA ARG A 267 10.92 -18.28 13.63
C ARG A 267 12.06 -18.90 14.42
N ARG A 268 12.91 -18.10 15.06
CA ARG A 268 14.03 -18.59 15.87
C ARG A 268 13.52 -19.26 17.14
N ASN A 269 12.52 -18.67 17.79
CA ASN A 269 11.91 -19.22 18.99
C ASN A 269 11.19 -20.55 18.70
N CYS A 270 10.44 -20.66 17.61
CA CYS A 270 9.80 -21.92 17.23
C CYS A 270 10.80 -22.99 16.77
N ILE A 271 11.88 -22.62 16.08
CA ILE A 271 12.97 -23.56 15.76
C ILE A 271 13.68 -24.03 17.03
N ASP A 272 13.94 -23.14 18.00
CA ASP A 272 14.56 -23.51 19.26
C ASP A 272 13.62 -24.34 20.14
N LEU A 273 12.31 -24.11 20.07
CA LEU A 273 11.29 -24.96 20.70
C LEU A 273 11.28 -26.35 20.06
N LEU A 274 11.24 -26.44 18.72
CA LEU A 274 11.27 -27.69 17.96
C LEU A 274 12.56 -28.48 18.22
N LYS A 275 13.71 -27.81 18.38
CA LYS A 275 14.98 -28.46 18.76
C LYS A 275 14.96 -29.10 20.16
N ARG A 276 14.10 -28.60 21.06
CA ARG A 276 13.91 -29.17 22.41
C ARG A 276 12.98 -30.38 22.42
N PHE A 277 12.31 -30.68 21.29
CA PHE A 277 11.52 -31.88 21.08
C PHE A 277 12.24 -32.78 20.05
N PRO A 278 13.12 -33.70 20.49
CA PRO A 278 14.03 -34.44 19.62
C PRO A 278 13.32 -35.27 18.54
N SER A 279 12.07 -35.68 18.81
CA SER A 279 11.22 -36.44 17.89
C SER A 279 10.77 -35.66 16.64
N ALA A 280 10.77 -34.32 16.66
CA ALA A 280 10.27 -33.49 15.55
C ALA A 280 11.37 -32.98 14.59
N ALA A 281 12.65 -33.02 15.00
CA ALA A 281 13.74 -32.35 14.29
C ALA A 281 14.29 -33.11 13.06
N VAL A 282 13.93 -34.39 12.87
CA VAL A 282 14.57 -35.24 11.86
C VAL A 282 13.95 -35.08 10.46
N GLY A 283 12.74 -34.53 10.32
CA GLY A 283 12.03 -34.49 9.03
C GLY A 283 12.14 -33.21 8.19
N LEU A 284 12.35 -32.03 8.80
CA LEU A 284 11.97 -30.74 8.17
C LEU A 284 13.12 -29.81 7.73
N LEU A 285 14.39 -30.12 7.99
CA LEU A 285 15.50 -29.14 7.85
C LEU A 285 16.64 -29.48 6.88
N SER A 286 16.40 -30.31 5.86
CA SER A 286 17.43 -30.60 4.84
C SER A 286 17.15 -29.89 3.50
N ARG A 287 17.78 -28.73 3.25
CA ARG A 287 18.20 -28.24 1.90
C ARG A 287 19.20 -27.04 1.94
N PRO A 288 20.05 -26.85 0.90
CA PRO A 288 21.39 -26.25 0.99
C PRO A 288 21.55 -24.79 0.51
N ARG A 289 22.63 -24.11 0.92
CA ARG A 289 23.02 -22.72 0.53
C ARG A 289 23.98 -22.71 -0.67
N CYS A 290 23.83 -21.73 -1.58
CA CYS A 290 24.80 -21.35 -2.62
C CYS A 290 25.45 -19.98 -2.33
N ALA A 291 26.66 -19.79 -2.85
CA ALA A 291 27.65 -18.75 -2.56
C ALA A 291 27.73 -17.61 -3.61
N GLN A 292 28.30 -16.46 -3.23
CA GLN A 292 28.86 -15.35 -4.06
C GLN A 292 30.01 -14.72 -3.21
N SER A 293 31.32 -14.70 -3.57
CA SER A 293 32.08 -13.91 -4.58
C SER A 293 31.76 -12.39 -4.55
N GLU A 294 32.64 -11.38 -4.63
CA GLU A 294 34.08 -11.21 -4.91
C GLU A 294 34.45 -9.69 -4.70
N ILE A 295 35.74 -9.36 -4.48
CA ILE A 295 36.55 -8.20 -4.99
C ILE A 295 36.00 -6.75 -4.75
N GLY A 296 36.71 -5.72 -4.27
CA GLY A 296 38.11 -5.28 -4.31
C GLY A 296 38.12 -3.76 -4.64
N ARG A 297 38.99 -2.94 -4.03
CA ARG A 297 39.31 -1.59 -4.51
C ARG A 297 40.65 -1.07 -3.97
N CYS A 298 41.44 -0.54 -4.90
CA CYS A 298 42.76 0.09 -4.73
C CYS A 298 42.64 1.61 -5.04
N CYS A 299 43.76 2.33 -4.79
CA CYS A 299 44.15 3.70 -5.21
C CYS A 299 43.83 4.84 -4.22
N ILE A 300 44.65 5.87 -3.92
CA ILE A 300 45.97 6.42 -4.37
C ILE A 300 46.39 7.47 -3.31
N GLY A 301 47.69 7.80 -3.17
CA GLY A 301 48.14 9.10 -2.64
C GLY A 301 49.68 9.27 -2.67
N MET A 302 50.18 10.09 -3.60
CA MET A 302 51.53 10.66 -3.62
C MET A 302 51.41 12.17 -3.40
N ASP A 303 52.34 12.74 -2.63
CA ASP A 303 52.61 14.18 -2.50
C ASP A 303 54.11 14.46 -2.73
N GLU A 304 54.36 15.68 -3.20
CA GLU A 304 55.58 16.42 -3.57
C GLU A 304 56.59 16.53 -2.39
N GLY A 305 57.89 16.86 -2.48
CA GLY A 305 58.83 17.35 -3.50
C GLY A 305 60.15 17.70 -2.75
N GLU A 306 61.27 18.01 -3.43
CA GLU A 306 62.37 18.90 -2.95
C GLU A 306 63.60 18.99 -3.91
N THR A 307 63.95 20.23 -4.27
CA THR A 307 65.28 20.89 -4.46
C THR A 307 66.45 20.27 -5.25
N GLY A 308 67.13 21.11 -6.08
CA GLY A 308 68.32 20.81 -6.94
C GLY A 308 69.67 20.63 -6.22
N PRO A 309 70.89 20.80 -6.82
CA PRO A 309 71.25 21.50 -8.07
C PRO A 309 72.34 20.82 -8.99
N CYS A 310 72.60 21.47 -10.14
CA CYS A 310 73.84 21.59 -10.94
C CYS A 310 74.90 20.46 -11.05
N ARG A 311 75.15 20.01 -12.31
CA ARG A 311 76.50 19.68 -12.84
C ARG A 311 76.60 20.04 -14.33
N PRO A 312 77.64 20.77 -14.77
CA PRO A 312 77.98 20.90 -16.19
C PRO A 312 79.06 19.89 -16.60
N TYR A 313 78.91 19.30 -17.79
CA TYR A 313 79.98 18.58 -18.47
C TYR A 313 80.69 19.52 -19.45
N PRO A 314 82.04 19.50 -19.53
CA PRO A 314 82.79 20.25 -20.53
C PRO A 314 82.95 19.42 -21.81
N CYS A 315 82.69 20.04 -22.96
CA CYS A 315 83.11 19.53 -24.26
C CYS A 315 84.07 20.55 -24.88
N ASP A 316 85.36 20.30 -24.71
CA ASP A 316 86.45 20.91 -25.47
C ASP A 316 86.39 20.46 -26.92
N ILE A 317 86.14 21.37 -27.87
CA ILE A 317 86.64 21.23 -29.25
C ILE A 317 86.97 22.62 -29.82
N GLY A 318 88.24 22.80 -30.20
CA GLY A 318 88.58 23.51 -31.43
C GLY A 318 89.03 24.96 -31.32
N GLY A 319 90.31 25.15 -31.01
CA GLY A 319 91.00 26.41 -31.27
C GLY A 319 91.46 26.58 -32.72
N ARG A 320 91.58 27.85 -33.10
CA ARG A 320 92.36 28.47 -34.20
C ARG A 320 91.78 28.37 -35.62
N TYR A 321 91.32 29.50 -36.14
CA TYR A 321 91.95 30.27 -37.24
C TYR A 321 91.34 31.69 -37.30
N GLY A 322 92.14 32.70 -37.67
CA GLY A 322 91.64 33.96 -38.25
C GLY A 322 91.57 35.21 -37.36
N ARG A 323 92.72 35.74 -36.92
CA ARG A 323 92.83 37.18 -36.60
C ARG A 323 92.83 37.96 -37.92
N GLY A 324 91.78 38.73 -38.19
CA GLY A 324 91.70 39.59 -39.38
C GLY A 324 90.34 40.26 -39.67
N LEU A 325 89.26 39.87 -38.97
CA LEU A 325 87.89 40.38 -39.21
C LEU A 325 87.21 40.98 -37.96
N GLN A 326 88.00 41.37 -36.95
CA GLN A 326 87.47 41.65 -35.59
C GLN A 326 86.90 43.05 -35.36
N GLU A 327 86.99 43.98 -36.31
CA GLU A 327 86.56 45.38 -36.07
C GLU A 327 85.27 45.77 -36.82
N LYS A 328 84.91 45.05 -37.90
CA LYS A 328 83.62 45.22 -38.59
C LYS A 328 82.52 44.27 -38.07
N ALA A 329 82.88 43.11 -37.53
CA ALA A 329 81.92 42.20 -36.87
C ALA A 329 81.42 42.74 -35.52
N ARG A 330 82.29 43.39 -34.72
CA ARG A 330 81.89 43.97 -33.42
C ARG A 330 80.84 45.08 -33.50
N LYS A 331 80.81 45.87 -34.57
CA LYS A 331 79.79 46.93 -34.75
C LYS A 331 78.43 46.40 -35.23
N VAL A 332 78.41 45.28 -35.96
CA VAL A 332 77.17 44.62 -36.40
C VAL A 332 76.61 43.75 -35.27
N GLU A 333 77.45 43.03 -34.54
CA GLU A 333 77.07 42.24 -33.36
C GLU A 333 76.52 43.10 -32.21
N CYS A 334 77.03 44.32 -32.00
CA CYS A 334 76.47 45.23 -30.98
C CYS A 334 75.08 45.77 -31.34
N GLY A 335 74.82 46.11 -32.61
CA GLY A 335 73.49 46.58 -33.05
C GLY A 335 72.43 45.47 -33.05
N GLU A 336 72.83 44.24 -33.38
CA GLU A 336 71.96 43.06 -33.29
C GLU A 336 71.73 42.64 -31.82
N ALA A 337 72.75 42.74 -30.95
CA ALA A 337 72.61 42.45 -29.54
C ALA A 337 71.64 43.41 -28.82
N GLU A 338 71.66 44.71 -29.16
CA GLU A 338 70.70 45.68 -28.62
C GLU A 338 69.27 45.42 -29.11
N SER A 339 69.09 45.03 -30.38
CA SER A 339 67.80 44.67 -30.95
C SER A 339 67.23 43.39 -30.31
N VAL A 340 68.09 42.38 -30.08
CA VAL A 340 67.72 41.15 -29.36
C VAL A 340 67.38 41.43 -27.90
N GLN A 341 68.12 42.32 -27.22
CA GLN A 341 67.78 42.72 -25.85
C GLN A 341 66.45 43.46 -25.77
N ARG A 342 66.15 44.34 -26.74
CA ARG A 342 64.86 45.03 -26.81
C ARG A 342 63.72 44.04 -27.02
N TRP A 343 63.87 43.12 -27.98
CA TRP A 343 62.89 42.06 -28.21
C TRP A 343 62.69 41.17 -26.97
N ARG A 344 63.74 40.83 -26.23
CA ARG A 344 63.63 40.06 -24.97
C ARG A 344 62.85 40.82 -23.89
N ARG A 345 63.01 42.13 -23.78
CA ARG A 345 62.24 42.96 -22.84
C ARG A 345 60.77 43.06 -23.26
N GLU A 346 60.52 43.35 -24.53
CA GLU A 346 59.15 43.42 -25.08
C GLU A 346 58.42 42.07 -24.94
N LYS A 347 59.13 40.96 -25.18
CA LYS A 347 58.58 39.62 -24.97
C LYS A 347 58.27 39.34 -23.50
N ALA A 348 59.17 39.71 -22.59
CA ALA A 348 58.94 39.55 -21.15
C ALA A 348 57.75 40.40 -20.67
N GLU A 349 57.61 41.63 -21.16
CA GLU A 349 56.47 42.51 -20.85
C GLU A 349 55.15 41.94 -21.37
N LEU A 350 55.13 41.35 -22.58
CA LEU A 350 53.96 40.67 -23.12
C LEU A 350 53.59 39.43 -22.31
N GLU A 351 54.56 38.61 -21.91
CA GLU A 351 54.34 37.44 -21.05
C GLU A 351 53.77 37.85 -19.68
N ASP A 352 54.25 38.95 -19.09
CA ASP A 352 53.76 39.54 -17.84
C ASP A 352 52.30 40.02 -17.96
N LEU A 353 51.98 40.70 -19.07
CA LEU A 353 50.62 41.17 -19.36
C LEU A 353 49.66 40.00 -19.62
N GLU A 354 50.09 38.97 -20.34
CA GLU A 354 49.31 37.74 -20.53
C GLU A 354 49.07 37.00 -19.21
N PHE A 355 50.08 36.94 -18.34
CA PHE A 355 49.95 36.32 -17.02
C PHE A 355 48.90 37.05 -16.18
N ARG A 356 48.97 38.39 -16.08
CA ARG A 356 47.98 39.20 -15.36
C ARG A 356 46.58 39.08 -15.98
N ALA A 357 46.47 39.01 -17.30
CA ALA A 357 45.19 38.78 -17.98
C ALA A 357 44.59 37.39 -17.66
N ARG A 358 45.45 36.35 -17.55
CA ARG A 358 45.01 35.01 -17.13
C ARG A 358 44.59 34.98 -15.66
N GLU A 359 45.31 35.65 -14.77
CA GLU A 359 44.96 35.73 -13.35
C GLU A 359 43.65 36.47 -13.10
N THR A 360 43.47 37.64 -13.74
CA THR A 360 42.20 38.39 -13.66
C THR A 360 41.02 37.57 -14.19
N LYS A 361 41.21 36.80 -15.27
CA LYS A 361 40.20 35.89 -15.79
C LYS A 361 39.86 34.76 -14.82
N ARG A 362 40.86 34.14 -14.18
CA ARG A 362 40.66 33.11 -13.14
C ARG A 362 39.92 33.67 -11.93
N ALA A 363 40.32 34.85 -11.45
CA ALA A 363 39.65 35.53 -10.33
C ALA A 363 38.17 35.85 -10.65
N ALA A 364 37.90 36.35 -11.86
CA ALA A 364 36.53 36.62 -12.30
C ALA A 364 35.68 35.33 -12.44
N GLU A 365 36.27 34.23 -12.88
CA GLU A 365 35.60 32.94 -12.97
C GLU A 365 35.27 32.35 -11.59
N MET A 366 36.21 32.42 -10.65
CA MET A 366 35.99 32.02 -9.26
C MET A 366 34.90 32.87 -8.58
N ALA A 367 34.89 34.18 -8.80
CA ALA A 367 33.84 35.07 -8.29
C ALA A 367 32.45 34.69 -8.84
N ARG A 368 32.35 34.40 -10.15
CA ARG A 368 31.09 33.94 -10.77
C ARG A 368 30.63 32.58 -10.26
N MET A 369 31.55 31.66 -10.00
CA MET A 369 31.23 30.35 -9.42
C MET A 369 30.72 30.50 -7.98
N LYS A 370 31.36 31.35 -7.18
CA LYS A 370 30.91 31.65 -5.81
C LYS A 370 29.51 32.27 -5.80
N GLU A 371 29.25 33.24 -6.67
CA GLU A 371 27.93 33.87 -6.78
C GLU A 371 26.85 32.87 -7.22
N ARG A 372 27.17 31.95 -8.14
CA ARG A 372 26.24 30.88 -8.52
C ARG A 372 25.93 29.94 -7.36
N GLN A 373 26.97 29.56 -6.60
CA GLN A 373 26.82 28.71 -5.43
C GLN A 373 25.94 29.37 -4.37
N GLU A 374 26.18 30.64 -4.03
CA GLU A 374 25.36 31.38 -3.08
C GLU A 374 23.90 31.50 -3.51
N ARG A 375 23.62 31.68 -4.81
CA ARG A 375 22.26 31.69 -5.34
C ARG A 375 21.60 30.32 -5.25
N GLU A 376 22.33 29.23 -5.50
CA GLU A 376 21.81 27.87 -5.32
C GLU A 376 21.52 27.57 -3.85
N ASP A 377 22.39 27.98 -2.94
CA ASP A 377 22.21 27.76 -1.50
C ASP A 377 21.00 28.52 -0.96
N ARG A 378 20.78 29.77 -1.40
CA ARG A 378 19.55 30.53 -1.09
C ARG A 378 18.29 29.83 -1.61
N ARG A 379 18.35 29.25 -2.82
CA ARG A 379 17.23 28.48 -3.38
C ARG A 379 16.96 27.22 -2.57
N ARG A 380 18.00 26.46 -2.21
CA ARG A 380 17.91 25.26 -1.37
C ARG A 380 17.30 25.59 -0.01
N GLN A 381 17.73 26.67 0.62
CA GLN A 381 17.18 27.11 1.91
C GLN A 381 15.71 27.51 1.80
N THR A 382 15.33 28.22 0.73
CA THR A 382 13.92 28.58 0.49
C THR A 382 13.05 27.34 0.30
N ILE A 383 13.53 26.34 -0.47
CA ILE A 383 12.82 25.07 -0.68
C ILE A 383 12.71 24.31 0.64
N LYS A 384 13.79 24.23 1.43
CA LYS A 384 13.81 23.56 2.73
C LYS A 384 12.77 24.18 3.68
N ASN A 385 12.71 25.51 3.76
CA ASN A 385 11.72 26.21 4.57
C ASN A 385 10.29 25.90 4.10
N LYS A 386 10.03 25.92 2.79
CA LYS A 386 8.70 25.58 2.24
C LYS A 386 8.26 24.14 2.59
N ILE A 387 9.17 23.18 2.45
CA ILE A 387 8.90 21.77 2.80
C ILE A 387 8.63 21.65 4.30
N GLN A 388 9.41 22.34 5.14
CA GLN A 388 9.23 22.31 6.59
C GLN A 388 7.87 22.90 7.00
N THR A 389 7.48 24.04 6.43
CA THR A 389 6.17 24.65 6.69
C THR A 389 5.03 23.75 6.23
N GLN A 390 5.14 23.12 5.05
CA GLN A 390 4.12 22.17 4.58
C GLN A 390 3.98 20.97 5.52
N ARG A 391 5.09 20.42 6.01
CA ARG A 391 5.05 19.31 6.98
C ARG A 391 4.39 19.73 8.30
N GLN A 392 4.67 20.94 8.78
CA GLN A 392 4.03 21.48 9.98
C GLN A 392 2.53 21.67 9.80
N LEU A 393 2.10 22.22 8.66
CA LEU A 393 0.68 22.36 8.34
C LEU A 393 -0.02 21.00 8.24
N GLN A 394 0.59 20.01 7.60
CA GLN A 394 0.03 18.65 7.54
C GLN A 394 -0.11 18.01 8.92
N LEU A 395 0.86 18.22 9.81
CA LEU A 395 0.78 17.73 11.19
C LEU A 395 -0.31 18.44 11.99
N GLN A 396 -0.50 19.74 11.78
CA GLN A 396 -1.58 20.50 12.40
C GLN A 396 -2.95 20.04 11.89
N GLU A 397 -3.14 19.92 10.57
CA GLU A 397 -4.38 19.42 9.98
C GLU A 397 -4.71 18.00 10.49
N LYS A 398 -3.69 17.14 10.61
CA LYS A 398 -3.87 15.80 11.17
C LYS A 398 -4.28 15.83 12.63
N ALA A 399 -3.65 16.67 13.45
CA ALA A 399 -3.99 16.82 14.86
C ALA A 399 -5.41 17.39 15.06
N GLU A 400 -5.81 18.37 14.24
CA GLU A 400 -7.17 18.92 14.24
C GLU A 400 -8.21 17.87 13.85
N PHE A 401 -7.91 17.05 12.84
CA PHE A 401 -8.76 15.94 12.43
C PHE A 401 -8.90 14.89 13.53
N GLU A 402 -7.79 14.47 14.16
CA GLU A 402 -7.80 13.51 15.27
C GLU A 402 -8.58 14.05 16.48
N ALA A 403 -8.45 15.36 16.79
CA ALA A 403 -9.23 16.00 17.85
C ALA A 403 -10.74 16.02 17.53
N ALA A 404 -11.11 16.30 16.28
CA ALA A 404 -12.50 16.28 15.84
C ALA A 404 -13.11 14.86 15.87
N GLU A 405 -12.35 13.85 15.42
CA GLU A 405 -12.71 12.44 15.52
C GLU A 405 -12.90 12.01 16.98
N HIS A 406 -11.99 12.39 17.87
CA HIS A 406 -12.10 12.09 19.29
C HIS A 406 -13.39 12.68 19.90
N LEU A 407 -13.70 13.94 19.60
CA LEU A 407 -14.94 14.58 20.04
C LEU A 407 -16.19 13.86 19.51
N ARG A 408 -16.20 13.49 18.23
CA ARG A 408 -17.29 12.73 17.61
C ARG A 408 -17.49 11.37 18.30
N LEU A 409 -16.40 10.65 18.58
CA LEU A 409 -16.45 9.36 19.27
C LEU A 409 -16.95 9.52 20.71
N GLU A 410 -16.56 10.59 21.40
CA GLU A 410 -17.04 10.89 22.75
C GLU A 410 -18.53 11.21 22.77
N GLU A 411 -19.03 11.97 21.78
CA GLU A 411 -20.46 12.21 21.60
C GLU A 411 -21.24 10.91 21.34
N LEU A 412 -20.73 10.03 20.48
CA LEU A 412 -21.32 8.72 20.22
C LEU A 412 -21.38 7.88 21.49
N ARG A 413 -20.31 7.85 22.29
CA ARG A 413 -20.31 7.17 23.61
C ARG A 413 -21.41 7.72 24.52
N ARG A 414 -21.53 9.05 24.62
CA ARG A 414 -22.60 9.69 25.42
C ARG A 414 -24.00 9.33 24.91
N VAL A 415 -24.19 9.20 23.60
CA VAL A 415 -25.48 8.77 23.02
C VAL A 415 -25.77 7.31 23.38
N PHE A 416 -24.80 6.40 23.22
CA PHE A 416 -24.96 5.00 23.59
C PHE A 416 -25.21 4.81 25.07
N ASP A 417 -24.52 5.56 25.93
CA ASP A 417 -24.77 5.51 27.38
C ASP A 417 -26.19 5.97 27.71
N ARG A 418 -26.66 7.08 27.12
CA ARG A 418 -28.06 7.51 27.30
C ARG A 418 -29.05 6.44 26.84
N GLN A 419 -28.80 5.82 25.69
CA GLN A 419 -29.65 4.76 25.17
C GLN A 419 -29.67 3.53 26.11
N ARG A 420 -28.49 3.09 26.57
CA ARG A 420 -28.35 2.00 27.53
C ARG A 420 -29.11 2.27 28.83
N HIS A 421 -29.07 3.50 29.35
CA HIS A 421 -29.85 3.87 30.53
C HIS A 421 -31.36 3.80 30.28
N GLN A 422 -31.82 4.23 29.10
CA GLN A 422 -33.23 4.14 28.73
C GLN A 422 -33.69 2.69 28.59
N ASP A 423 -32.91 1.85 27.91
CA ASP A 423 -33.26 0.44 27.72
C ASP A 423 -33.23 -0.33 29.03
N THR A 424 -32.27 -0.04 29.91
CA THR A 424 -32.24 -0.59 31.27
C THR A 424 -33.52 -0.23 32.05
N ARG A 425 -33.97 1.03 31.98
CA ARG A 425 -35.24 1.45 32.61
C ARG A 425 -36.45 0.72 32.02
N ARG A 426 -36.50 0.57 30.69
CA ARG A 426 -37.59 -0.17 30.01
C ARG A 426 -37.63 -1.63 30.46
N LEU A 427 -36.49 -2.30 30.54
CA LEU A 427 -36.39 -3.68 31.01
C LEU A 427 -36.85 -3.82 32.47
N LEU A 428 -36.46 -2.88 33.34
CA LEU A 428 -36.93 -2.85 34.72
C LEU A 428 -38.45 -2.66 34.84
N GLU A 429 -39.05 -1.80 34.01
CA GLU A 429 -40.51 -1.64 33.97
C GLU A 429 -41.22 -2.90 33.48
N ILE A 430 -40.70 -3.57 32.45
CA ILE A 430 -41.23 -4.84 31.95
C ILE A 430 -41.16 -5.91 33.04
N ALA A 431 -40.00 -6.06 33.70
CA ALA A 431 -39.81 -7.00 34.80
C ALA A 431 -40.79 -6.72 35.95
N LYS A 432 -40.96 -5.46 36.33
CA LYS A 432 -41.93 -5.04 37.37
C LYS A 432 -43.36 -5.42 37.00
N LYS A 433 -43.79 -5.16 35.75
CA LYS A 433 -45.13 -5.54 35.26
C LYS A 433 -45.31 -7.05 35.24
N HIS A 434 -44.29 -7.81 34.84
CA HIS A 434 -44.34 -9.27 34.86
C HIS A 434 -44.54 -9.80 36.29
N LEU A 435 -43.78 -9.27 37.24
CA LEU A 435 -43.85 -9.65 38.65
C LEU A 435 -45.22 -9.31 39.26
N GLN A 436 -45.80 -8.14 38.92
CA GLN A 436 -47.16 -7.76 39.31
C GLN A 436 -48.23 -8.69 38.74
N ARG A 437 -48.10 -9.10 37.47
CA ARG A 437 -49.03 -10.08 36.87
C ARG A 437 -48.92 -11.44 37.54
N GLN A 438 -47.70 -11.86 37.89
CA GLN A 438 -47.48 -13.12 38.58
C GLN A 438 -48.08 -13.09 39.99
N SER A 439 -47.93 -11.99 40.73
CA SER A 439 -48.55 -11.84 42.06
C SER A 439 -50.08 -11.81 41.97
N ALA A 440 -50.65 -11.12 40.98
CA ALA A 440 -52.10 -11.11 40.76
C ALA A 440 -52.66 -12.51 40.47
N ARG A 441 -52.00 -13.27 39.59
CA ARG A 441 -52.38 -14.67 39.30
C ARG A 441 -52.30 -15.57 40.54
N ARG A 442 -51.30 -15.36 41.41
CA ARG A 442 -51.20 -16.10 42.68
C ARG A 442 -52.34 -15.76 43.63
N ALA A 443 -52.72 -14.48 43.72
CA ALA A 443 -53.86 -14.04 44.52
C ALA A 443 -55.18 -14.65 43.99
N GLU A 444 -55.44 -14.53 42.69
CA GLU A 444 -56.62 -15.14 42.04
C GLU A 444 -56.68 -16.66 42.27
N ALA A 445 -55.56 -17.37 42.11
CA ALA A 445 -55.49 -18.80 42.37
C ALA A 445 -55.75 -19.14 43.86
N SER A 446 -55.29 -18.30 44.79
CA SER A 446 -55.56 -18.48 46.22
C SER A 446 -57.02 -18.23 46.59
N GLU A 447 -57.66 -17.21 46.01
CA GLU A 447 -59.09 -16.93 46.18
C GLU A 447 -59.96 -18.04 45.57
N GLU A 448 -59.58 -18.56 44.42
CA GLU A 448 -60.29 -19.69 43.80
C GLU A 448 -60.13 -20.98 44.61
N ALA A 449 -58.94 -21.23 45.17
CA ALA A 449 -58.72 -22.34 46.09
C ALA A 449 -59.57 -22.21 47.38
N ALA A 450 -59.67 -21.01 47.95
CA ALA A 450 -60.52 -20.73 49.10
C ALA A 450 -62.01 -20.98 48.78
N ARG A 451 -62.51 -20.46 47.65
CA ARG A 451 -63.89 -20.73 47.18
C ARG A 451 -64.18 -22.21 47.00
N ARG A 452 -63.22 -22.98 46.46
CA ARG A 452 -63.36 -24.44 46.32
C ARG A 452 -63.36 -25.14 47.67
N ALA A 453 -62.56 -24.69 48.63
CA ALA A 453 -62.55 -25.23 49.99
C ALA A 453 -63.88 -24.97 50.71
N GLU A 454 -64.41 -23.75 50.64
CA GLU A 454 -65.73 -23.40 51.19
C GLU A 454 -66.87 -24.21 50.54
N ALA A 455 -66.83 -24.39 49.21
CA ALA A 455 -67.80 -25.23 48.49
C ALA A 455 -67.70 -26.71 48.91
N MET A 456 -66.50 -27.20 49.20
CA MET A 456 -66.29 -28.56 49.70
C MET A 456 -66.81 -28.69 51.14
N GLU A 457 -66.56 -27.71 52.00
CA GLU A 457 -66.99 -27.70 53.39
C GLU A 457 -68.51 -27.59 53.52
N THR A 458 -69.15 -26.72 52.74
CA THR A 458 -70.62 -26.66 52.66
C THR A 458 -71.24 -27.97 52.17
N ARG A 459 -70.59 -28.67 51.22
CA ARG A 459 -71.03 -30.01 50.80
C ARG A 459 -70.88 -31.05 51.91
N LEU A 460 -69.77 -31.01 52.66
CA LEU A 460 -69.57 -31.89 53.81
C LEU A 460 -70.60 -31.61 54.92
N GLU A 461 -70.92 -30.34 55.16
CA GLU A 461 -71.92 -29.95 56.15
C GLU A 461 -73.33 -30.41 55.75
N ALA A 462 -73.69 -30.29 54.47
CA ALA A 462 -74.95 -30.85 53.94
C ALA A 462 -75.03 -32.38 54.13
N ILE A 463 -73.90 -33.10 53.96
CA ILE A 463 -73.83 -34.53 54.25
C ILE A 463 -74.02 -34.78 55.75
N ARG A 464 -73.35 -34.03 56.63
CA ARG A 464 -73.49 -34.16 58.10
C ARG A 464 -74.92 -33.96 58.56
N VAL A 465 -75.61 -32.91 58.08
CA VAL A 465 -77.02 -32.65 58.39
C VAL A 465 -77.89 -33.83 57.95
N LYS A 466 -77.65 -34.38 56.76
CA LYS A 466 -78.42 -35.52 56.23
C LYS A 466 -78.20 -36.79 57.04
N VAL A 467 -76.95 -37.05 57.46
CA VAL A 467 -76.59 -38.19 58.32
C VAL A 467 -77.17 -38.03 59.73
N MET A 468 -77.12 -36.84 60.31
CA MET A 468 -77.75 -36.54 61.60
C MET A 468 -79.27 -36.72 61.55
N ALA A 469 -79.94 -36.27 60.47
CA ALA A 469 -81.37 -36.49 60.29
C ALA A 469 -81.72 -37.99 60.22
N THR A 470 -80.90 -38.81 59.53
CA THR A 470 -81.09 -40.27 59.52
C THR A 470 -80.81 -40.93 60.86
N LEU A 471 -79.85 -40.43 61.64
CA LEU A 471 -79.56 -40.94 62.98
C LEU A 471 -80.70 -40.61 63.96
N ILE A 472 -81.25 -39.40 63.89
CA ILE A 472 -82.40 -38.98 64.71
C ILE A 472 -83.64 -39.82 64.35
N ASP A 473 -83.90 -40.07 63.07
CA ASP A 473 -85.01 -40.93 62.61
C ASP A 473 -84.83 -42.39 63.04
N GLN A 474 -83.59 -42.87 63.17
CA GLN A 474 -83.30 -44.20 63.73
C GLN A 474 -83.47 -44.25 65.25
N THR A 475 -83.11 -43.20 65.99
CA THR A 475 -83.33 -43.14 67.44
C THR A 475 -84.80 -42.97 67.81
N SER A 476 -85.59 -42.20 67.04
CA SER A 476 -87.04 -42.08 67.26
C SER A 476 -87.81 -43.36 66.94
N LYS A 477 -87.27 -44.23 66.07
CA LYS A 477 -87.82 -45.59 65.85
C LYS A 477 -87.47 -46.56 66.98
N LEU A 478 -86.43 -46.28 67.76
CA LEU A 478 -86.05 -47.08 68.93
C LEU A 478 -86.82 -46.67 70.20
N GLU A 479 -87.22 -45.39 70.34
CA GLU A 479 -88.05 -44.92 71.46
C GLU A 479 -89.54 -45.33 71.38
N VAL A 480 -90.02 -45.84 70.24
CA VAL A 480 -91.39 -46.38 70.10
C VAL A 480 -91.46 -47.89 70.40
N VAL A 481 -90.32 -48.54 70.67
CA VAL A 481 -90.21 -49.99 70.93
C VAL A 481 -89.82 -50.30 72.39
N LEU A 482 -89.66 -49.29 73.24
CA LEU A 482 -89.58 -49.41 74.70
C LEU A 482 -90.81 -48.76 75.33
#